data_AF-A0A2A5E1K1-F1
#
_entry.id   AF-A0A2A5E1K1-F1
#
_cell.length_a   1.000
_cell.length_b   1.000
_cell.length_c   1.000
_cell.angle_alpha   90.00
_cell.angle_beta   90.00
_cell.angle_gamma   90.00
#
_symmetry.space_group_name_H-M   'P 1'
#
loop_
_entity.id
_entity.type
_entity.pdbx_description
1 polymer ?
#
loop_
_entity_poly.entity_id
_entity_poly.type
_entity_poly.pdbx_seq_one_letter_code
_entity_poly.pdbx_strand_id
1 'polypeptide(L)'
;MLYTQYVYYHRRNKMIASNKKRRISAVSQVIKIISATAKKPVLKVDLNDEEDFNFIVATDIDSRRKAYELGYKVYNESGYIHNEDKVCVNSFDGGKNVFTLLVETKEGKAVGTVTLNFEAGDGLPCDQIFNEELFSLRKMNRRLAEITRLAIAPEYRTSKTILLRMFHFIFIHAFHNMKQTDFLVEVHPRHLKFYTKLFCFQQIGEAKPCERVNGSPGILLSTSLKYLSNQVKKFRDNKNNGDSKIPRFARNFYGEAAQNKVMAFLKGKDSSWTEEEFEMYRPAVSCVL
;
A
#
# COMPACT_ATOMS: atom_id res chain seq x y z
N MET A 1 8.44 -15.23 -22.46
CA MET A 1 9.67 -15.12 -23.28
C MET A 1 10.00 -13.68 -23.70
N LEU A 2 9.35 -12.65 -23.13
CA LEU A 2 9.63 -11.23 -23.43
C LEU A 2 10.33 -10.47 -22.26
N TYR A 3 10.41 -11.07 -21.06
CA TYR A 3 11.05 -10.44 -19.90
C TYR A 3 12.57 -10.65 -19.86
N THR A 4 13.06 -11.74 -20.45
CA THR A 4 14.49 -12.11 -20.47
C THR A 4 15.31 -11.30 -21.47
N GLN A 5 14.69 -10.72 -22.51
CA GLN A 5 15.42 -9.91 -23.50
C GLN A 5 15.73 -8.48 -23.02
N TYR A 6 14.92 -7.90 -22.13
CA TYR A 6 15.14 -6.54 -21.65
C TYR A 6 16.34 -6.44 -20.68
N VAL A 7 16.56 -7.48 -19.87
CA VAL A 7 17.69 -7.54 -18.91
C VAL A 7 19.04 -7.73 -19.62
N TYR A 8 19.06 -8.33 -20.82
CA TYR A 8 20.31 -8.64 -21.53
C TYR A 8 20.83 -7.48 -22.41
N TYR A 9 19.95 -6.61 -22.92
CA TYR A 9 20.36 -5.58 -23.88
C TYR A 9 21.12 -4.39 -23.25
N HIS A 10 20.99 -4.13 -21.95
CA HIS A 10 21.62 -2.98 -21.30
C HIS A 10 22.86 -3.27 -20.43
N ARG A 11 23.35 -4.52 -20.43
CA ARG A 11 24.59 -4.89 -19.71
C ARG A 11 25.89 -4.43 -20.38
N ARG A 12 25.84 -3.77 -21.55
CA ARG A 12 27.05 -3.47 -22.36
C ARG A 12 27.55 -2.02 -22.36
N ASN A 13 26.91 -1.09 -21.64
CA ASN A 13 27.41 0.28 -21.50
C ASN A 13 27.65 0.65 -20.03
N LYS A 14 28.59 -0.05 -19.39
CA LYS A 14 29.35 0.50 -18.26
C LYS A 14 30.68 0.97 -18.81
N MET A 15 30.85 2.27 -19.01
CA MET A 15 32.14 2.97 -18.87
C MET A 15 31.88 4.48 -18.83
N ILE A 16 32.62 5.15 -17.95
CA ILE A 16 32.70 6.60 -17.68
C ILE A 16 31.65 7.13 -16.69
N ALA A 17 31.98 6.97 -15.40
CA ALA A 17 31.44 7.81 -14.34
C ALA A 17 32.08 9.22 -14.43
N SER A 18 31.26 10.25 -14.61
CA SER A 18 31.65 11.65 -14.36
C SER A 18 30.63 12.29 -13.44
N ASN A 19 31.12 12.81 -12.32
CA ASN A 19 30.33 13.39 -11.24
C ASN A 19 29.83 14.78 -11.68
N LYS A 20 28.56 14.88 -12.12
CA LYS A 20 27.90 16.15 -12.45
C LYS A 20 26.59 16.23 -11.68
N LYS A 21 26.45 17.25 -10.81
CA LYS A 21 25.17 17.60 -10.16
C LYS A 21 24.08 17.65 -11.23
N ARG A 22 23.09 16.75 -11.13
CA ARG A 22 21.97 16.61 -12.07
C ARG A 22 21.16 17.92 -12.10
N ARG A 23 21.29 18.72 -13.17
CA ARG A 23 20.38 19.84 -13.44
C ARG A 23 19.03 19.25 -13.80
N ILE A 24 17.99 19.63 -13.06
CA ILE A 24 16.60 19.23 -13.33
C ILE A 24 16.24 19.72 -14.73
N SER A 25 15.70 18.82 -15.57
CA SER A 25 15.36 19.15 -16.95
C SER A 25 14.22 20.16 -17.02
N ALA A 26 14.20 21.00 -18.06
CA ALA A 26 13.10 21.95 -18.29
C ALA A 26 11.73 21.24 -18.42
N VAL A 27 11.73 20.00 -18.91
CA VAL A 27 10.53 19.15 -19.00
C VAL A 27 10.03 18.76 -17.61
N SER A 28 10.91 18.32 -16.70
CA SER A 28 10.54 18.01 -15.30
C SER A 28 10.04 19.25 -14.55
N GLN A 29 10.55 20.45 -14.88
CA GLN A 29 10.03 21.70 -14.31
C GLN A 29 8.61 22.01 -14.80
N VAL A 30 8.35 21.80 -16.08
CA VAL A 30 7.02 21.99 -16.69
C VAL A 30 6.02 20.97 -16.14
N ILE A 31 6.40 19.69 -15.99
CA ILE A 31 5.57 18.66 -15.36
C ILE A 31 5.24 19.04 -13.91
N LYS A 32 6.22 19.50 -13.14
CA LYS A 32 6.00 19.94 -11.74
C LYS A 32 5.01 21.11 -11.65
N ILE A 33 5.03 22.04 -12.59
CA ILE A 33 4.07 23.16 -12.67
C ILE A 33 2.67 22.65 -13.06
N ILE A 34 2.58 21.70 -13.99
CA ILE A 34 1.31 21.09 -14.42
C ILE A 34 0.71 20.24 -13.30
N SER A 35 1.52 19.46 -12.58
CA SER A 35 1.12 18.67 -11.40
C SER A 35 0.73 19.54 -10.20
N ALA A 36 1.36 20.70 -10.02
CA ALA A 36 1.00 21.68 -8.98
C ALA A 36 -0.31 22.42 -9.30
N THR A 37 -0.70 22.52 -10.58
CA THR A 37 -1.91 23.22 -11.02
C THR A 37 -3.13 22.31 -11.21
N ALA A 38 -2.93 21.00 -11.36
CA ALA A 38 -4.02 20.03 -11.35
C ALA A 38 -4.64 19.87 -9.95
N LYS A 39 -5.93 20.17 -9.79
CA LYS A 39 -6.67 19.86 -8.55
C LYS A 39 -6.66 18.35 -8.32
N LYS A 40 -5.86 17.89 -7.36
CA LYS A 40 -5.81 16.48 -6.95
C LYS A 40 -7.20 16.02 -6.52
N PRO A 41 -7.67 14.84 -6.95
CA PRO A 41 -8.93 14.30 -6.48
C PRO A 41 -8.78 13.95 -4.98
N VAL A 42 -9.24 14.85 -4.11
CA VAL A 42 -9.31 14.64 -2.67
C VAL A 42 -10.71 14.19 -2.33
N LEU A 43 -10.86 13.03 -1.70
CA LEU A 43 -12.16 12.66 -1.14
C LEU A 43 -12.29 13.27 0.24
N LYS A 44 -13.15 14.28 0.37
CA LYS A 44 -13.72 14.70 1.65
C LYS A 44 -14.95 13.83 1.91
N VAL A 45 -14.79 12.76 2.70
CA VAL A 45 -15.95 12.10 3.30
C VAL A 45 -16.18 12.81 4.63
N ASP A 46 -17.32 13.50 4.76
CA ASP A 46 -17.78 13.98 6.07
C ASP A 46 -17.99 12.76 6.97
N LEU A 47 -17.02 12.53 7.83
CA LEU A 47 -17.00 11.48 8.82
C LEU A 47 -16.87 12.22 10.14
N ASN A 48 -18.01 12.59 10.74
CA ASN A 48 -18.17 13.32 11.99
C ASN A 48 -17.11 12.99 13.06
N ASP A 49 -15.91 13.57 12.99
CA ASP A 49 -14.85 13.57 14.00
C ASP A 49 -13.89 14.73 13.70
N GLU A 50 -13.46 15.42 14.75
CA GLU A 50 -12.70 16.68 14.77
C GLU A 50 -11.26 16.63 14.20
N GLU A 51 -10.87 15.57 13.48
CA GLU A 51 -9.53 15.45 12.86
C GLU A 51 -9.62 15.46 11.31
N ASP A 52 -9.21 16.59 10.73
CA ASP A 52 -9.24 16.87 9.29
C ASP A 52 -8.04 16.26 8.53
N PHE A 53 -8.13 14.99 8.15
CA PHE A 53 -7.18 14.35 7.24
C PHE A 53 -7.71 14.25 5.80
N ASN A 54 -6.84 14.48 4.82
CA ASN A 54 -7.10 14.27 3.41
C ASN A 54 -6.62 12.88 2.99
N PHE A 55 -7.53 12.06 2.44
CA PHE A 55 -7.20 10.76 1.84
C PHE A 55 -7.07 10.91 0.33
N ILE A 56 -5.87 10.66 -0.18
CA ILE A 56 -5.46 10.93 -1.56
C ILE A 56 -5.04 9.61 -2.20
N VAL A 57 -5.60 9.27 -3.36
CA VAL A 57 -5.05 8.20 -4.19
C VAL A 57 -3.83 8.74 -4.92
N ALA A 58 -2.67 8.16 -4.67
CA ALA A 58 -1.40 8.62 -5.19
C ALA A 58 -1.22 8.16 -6.65
N THR A 59 -1.63 9.02 -7.58
CA THR A 59 -1.59 8.77 -9.04
C THR A 59 -0.56 9.61 -9.78
N ASP A 60 0.20 10.44 -9.06
CA ASP A 60 1.22 11.34 -9.62
C ASP A 60 2.55 11.25 -8.85
N ILE A 61 3.62 11.75 -9.48
CA ILE A 61 4.98 11.70 -8.94
C ILE A 61 5.10 12.32 -7.55
N ASP A 62 4.42 13.43 -7.28
CA ASP A 62 4.53 14.13 -6.01
C ASP A 62 3.82 13.39 -4.87
N SER A 63 2.60 12.90 -5.12
CA SER A 63 1.84 12.12 -4.13
C SER A 63 2.49 10.77 -3.84
N ARG A 64 3.00 10.08 -4.87
CA ARG A 64 3.73 8.82 -4.69
C ARG A 64 5.05 9.04 -3.96
N ARG A 65 5.81 10.08 -4.32
CA ARG A 65 7.04 10.43 -3.61
C ARG A 65 6.79 10.69 -2.13
N LYS A 66 5.77 11.48 -1.77
CA LYS A 66 5.38 11.70 -0.36
C LYS A 66 5.05 10.38 0.36
N ALA A 67 4.30 9.49 -0.29
CA ALA A 67 3.97 8.17 0.26
C ALA A 67 5.23 7.31 0.48
N TYR A 68 6.12 7.25 -0.51
CA TYR A 68 7.34 6.44 -0.45
C TYR A 68 8.37 7.00 0.54
N GLU A 69 8.55 8.31 0.61
CA GLU A 69 9.39 9.00 1.60
C GLU A 69 8.86 8.78 3.03
N LEU A 70 7.54 8.84 3.24
CA LEU A 70 6.94 8.55 4.55
C LEU A 70 7.15 7.08 4.95
N GLY A 71 6.91 6.14 4.03
CA GLY A 71 7.19 4.73 4.24
C GLY A 71 8.65 4.51 4.64
N TYR A 72 9.58 5.15 3.93
CA TYR A 72 11.00 5.10 4.25
C TYR A 72 11.31 5.59 5.65
N LYS A 73 10.85 6.79 5.99
CA LYS A 73 11.08 7.38 7.31
C LYS A 73 10.67 6.42 8.43
N VAL A 74 9.46 5.85 8.36
CA VAL A 74 8.93 4.96 9.40
C VAL A 74 9.70 3.64 9.48
N TYR A 75 10.08 3.06 8.33
CA TYR A 75 10.74 1.75 8.29
C TYR A 75 12.23 1.87 8.66
N ASN A 76 12.89 2.96 8.25
CA ASN A 76 14.27 3.28 8.63
C ASN A 76 14.39 3.57 10.14
N GLU A 77 13.45 4.32 10.75
CA GLU A 77 13.41 4.51 12.22
C GLU A 77 13.27 3.19 12.99
N SER A 78 12.67 2.17 12.36
CA SER A 78 12.50 0.83 12.93
C SER A 78 13.67 -0.12 12.62
N GLY A 79 14.68 0.34 11.88
CA GLY A 79 15.86 -0.43 11.47
C GLY A 79 15.66 -1.39 10.29
N TYR A 80 14.52 -1.31 9.59
CA TYR A 80 14.16 -2.30 8.57
C TYR A 80 14.76 -2.02 7.20
N ILE A 81 14.88 -0.75 6.79
CA ILE A 81 15.39 -0.41 5.45
C ILE A 81 16.35 0.77 5.53
N HIS A 82 17.31 0.81 4.61
CA HIS A 82 18.25 1.91 4.44
C HIS A 82 18.62 2.06 2.96
N ASN A 83 18.51 3.27 2.40
CA ASN A 83 18.94 3.58 1.04
C ASN A 83 19.20 5.08 0.87
N GLU A 84 20.03 5.44 -0.10
CA GLU A 84 20.44 6.83 -0.34
C GLU A 84 19.29 7.73 -0.84
N ASP A 85 18.36 7.15 -1.60
CA ASP A 85 17.22 7.85 -2.20
C ASP A 85 16.12 8.21 -1.17
N LYS A 86 16.20 7.64 0.04
CA LYS A 86 15.26 7.85 1.15
C LYS A 86 13.80 7.59 0.79
N VAL A 87 13.57 6.57 -0.02
CA VAL A 87 12.24 6.13 -0.45
C VAL A 87 12.05 4.63 -0.18
N CYS A 88 10.83 4.23 0.17
CA CYS A 88 10.45 2.84 0.30
C CYS A 88 9.70 2.43 -0.98
N VAL A 89 10.40 1.76 -1.88
CA VAL A 89 9.87 1.25 -3.14
C VAL A 89 10.39 -0.17 -3.39
N ASN A 90 9.66 -0.95 -4.17
CA ASN A 90 10.04 -2.27 -4.65
C ASN A 90 9.66 -2.42 -6.14
N SER A 91 10.04 -3.55 -6.75
CA SER A 91 9.85 -3.80 -8.18
C SER A 91 8.38 -3.91 -8.62
N PHE A 92 7.45 -4.11 -7.70
CA PHE A 92 6.02 -4.29 -8.01
C PHE A 92 5.30 -2.94 -8.15
N ASP A 93 5.84 -1.86 -7.58
CA ASP A 93 5.15 -0.58 -7.42
C ASP A 93 4.86 0.18 -8.71
N GLY A 94 5.61 -0.11 -9.77
CA GLY A 94 5.43 0.52 -11.08
C GLY A 94 4.26 -0.04 -11.89
N GLY A 95 3.66 -1.15 -11.45
CA GLY A 95 2.62 -1.87 -12.18
C GLY A 95 1.27 -1.15 -12.25
N LYS A 96 0.44 -1.50 -13.24
CA LYS A 96 -0.97 -1.01 -13.36
C LYS A 96 -1.90 -1.61 -12.31
N ASN A 97 -1.44 -2.65 -11.64
CA ASN A 97 -2.10 -3.43 -10.60
C ASN A 97 -1.74 -2.94 -9.19
N VAL A 98 -1.36 -1.67 -9.06
CA VAL A 98 -0.95 -1.06 -7.80
C VAL A 98 -1.84 0.12 -7.45
N PHE A 99 -2.29 0.13 -6.19
CA PHE A 99 -3.05 1.22 -5.60
C PHE A 99 -2.30 1.74 -4.38
N THR A 100 -1.95 3.03 -4.37
CA THR A 100 -1.32 3.67 -3.20
C THR A 100 -2.22 4.75 -2.63
N LEU A 101 -2.48 4.67 -1.34
CA LEU A 101 -3.19 5.69 -0.57
C LEU A 101 -2.19 6.49 0.24
N LEU A 102 -2.33 7.81 0.16
CA LEU A 102 -1.62 8.79 0.98
C LEU A 102 -2.63 9.50 1.89
N VAL A 103 -2.26 9.70 3.14
CA VAL A 103 -3.01 10.51 4.10
C VAL A 103 -2.20 11.74 4.43
N GLU A 104 -2.81 12.91 4.26
CA GLU A 104 -2.19 14.21 4.58
C GLU A 104 -3.02 14.97 5.63
N THR A 105 -2.38 15.86 6.37
CA THR A 105 -3.09 16.92 7.13
C THR A 105 -3.66 17.97 6.17
N LYS A 106 -4.45 18.92 6.68
CA LYS A 106 -4.92 20.10 5.91
C LYS A 106 -3.77 20.92 5.32
N GLU A 107 -2.63 20.96 6.01
CA GLU A 107 -1.42 21.67 5.60
C GLU A 107 -0.59 20.89 4.56
N GLY A 108 -1.06 19.71 4.14
CA GLY A 108 -0.40 18.90 3.10
C GLY A 108 0.78 18.07 3.60
N LYS A 109 0.93 17.91 4.92
CA LYS A 109 1.94 17.05 5.53
C LYS A 109 1.51 15.59 5.45
N ALA A 110 2.38 14.72 4.91
CA ALA A 110 2.13 13.28 4.86
C ALA A 110 2.17 12.66 6.27
N VAL A 111 1.10 11.95 6.65
CA VAL A 111 0.93 11.36 7.99
C VAL A 111 0.57 9.87 7.97
N GLY A 112 0.11 9.35 6.83
CA GLY A 112 -0.16 7.91 6.66
C GLY A 112 -0.01 7.47 5.21
N THR A 113 0.33 6.20 5.00
CA THR A 113 0.32 5.59 3.68
C THR A 113 0.04 4.09 3.77
N VAL A 114 -0.51 3.54 2.70
CA VAL A 114 -0.69 2.11 2.46
C VAL A 114 -0.74 1.83 0.97
N THR A 115 -0.17 0.70 0.53
CA THR A 115 -0.24 0.25 -0.86
C THR A 115 -0.88 -1.13 -0.95
N LEU A 116 -1.76 -1.32 -1.92
CA LEU A 116 -2.22 -2.63 -2.39
C LEU A 116 -1.49 -3.00 -3.68
N ASN A 117 -0.92 -4.21 -3.70
CA ASN A 117 -0.51 -4.88 -4.92
C ASN A 117 -1.56 -5.94 -5.25
N PHE A 118 -2.25 -5.79 -6.38
CA PHE A 118 -3.17 -6.80 -6.88
C PHE A 118 -2.39 -7.84 -7.68
N GLU A 119 -2.69 -9.11 -7.50
CA GLU A 119 -2.01 -10.16 -8.25
C GLU A 119 -2.17 -9.98 -9.77
N ALA A 120 -1.06 -10.07 -10.48
CA ALA A 120 -0.95 -10.01 -11.94
C ALA A 120 0.18 -10.94 -12.42
N GLY A 121 0.58 -10.84 -13.69
CA GLY A 121 1.57 -11.74 -14.30
C GLY A 121 2.93 -11.80 -13.58
N ASP A 122 3.33 -10.74 -12.89
CA ASP A 122 4.60 -10.66 -12.15
C ASP A 122 4.51 -11.20 -10.71
N GLY A 123 3.33 -11.69 -10.28
CA GLY A 123 3.09 -12.17 -8.92
C GLY A 123 2.85 -11.05 -7.90
N LEU A 124 3.12 -11.35 -6.63
CA LEU A 124 3.03 -10.46 -5.48
C LEU A 124 4.38 -10.37 -4.75
N PRO A 125 4.70 -9.27 -4.04
CA PRO A 125 5.92 -9.19 -3.24
C PRO A 125 6.17 -10.40 -2.34
N CYS A 126 5.16 -10.88 -1.62
CA CYS A 126 5.29 -12.04 -0.72
C CYS A 126 5.59 -13.37 -1.44
N ASP A 127 5.47 -13.47 -2.78
CA ASP A 127 5.91 -14.66 -3.53
C ASP A 127 7.38 -14.98 -3.33
N GLN A 128 8.23 -13.97 -3.09
CA GLN A 128 9.67 -14.19 -2.92
C GLN A 128 10.00 -15.10 -1.72
N ILE A 129 9.11 -15.20 -0.73
CA ILE A 129 9.34 -15.91 0.54
C ILE A 129 8.27 -16.99 0.80
N PHE A 130 7.04 -16.76 0.32
CA PHE A 130 5.87 -17.56 0.65
C PHE A 130 5.17 -18.14 -0.59
N ASN A 131 5.94 -18.50 -1.61
CA ASN A 131 5.40 -19.02 -2.86
C ASN A 131 4.51 -20.26 -2.66
N GLU A 132 4.88 -21.17 -1.76
CA GLU A 132 4.13 -22.41 -1.48
C GLU A 132 2.77 -22.13 -0.85
N GLU A 133 2.73 -21.20 0.11
CA GLU A 133 1.51 -20.74 0.77
C GLU A 133 0.58 -20.06 -0.25
N LEU A 134 1.13 -19.18 -1.12
CA LEU A 134 0.36 -18.51 -2.17
C LEU A 134 -0.13 -19.51 -3.23
N PHE A 135 0.69 -20.50 -3.60
CA PHE A 135 0.30 -21.56 -4.53
C PHE A 135 -0.94 -22.33 -4.05
N SER A 136 -1.02 -22.60 -2.75
CA SER A 136 -2.19 -23.25 -2.14
C SER A 136 -3.46 -22.39 -2.26
N LEU A 137 -3.36 -21.08 -2.07
CA LEU A 137 -4.47 -20.15 -2.26
C LEU A 137 -4.88 -20.04 -3.75
N ARG A 138 -3.91 -19.98 -4.66
CA ARG A 138 -4.15 -19.94 -6.11
C ARG A 138 -4.88 -21.18 -6.61
N LYS A 139 -4.52 -22.37 -6.10
CA LYS A 139 -5.23 -23.63 -6.39
C LYS A 139 -6.70 -23.60 -5.98
N MET A 140 -7.05 -22.79 -4.98
CA MET A 140 -8.44 -22.55 -4.56
C MET A 140 -9.13 -21.44 -5.37
N ASN A 141 -8.55 -20.98 -6.48
CA ASN A 141 -9.01 -19.86 -7.30
C ASN A 141 -9.22 -18.57 -6.50
N ARG A 142 -8.39 -18.34 -5.47
CA ARG A 142 -8.40 -17.06 -4.73
C ARG A 142 -7.80 -15.96 -5.59
N ARG A 143 -8.35 -14.75 -5.44
CA ARG A 143 -7.85 -13.51 -6.04
C ARG A 143 -7.20 -12.68 -4.96
N LEU A 144 -5.89 -12.53 -5.07
CA LEU A 144 -5.04 -12.08 -3.97
C LEU A 144 -4.68 -10.60 -4.12
N ALA A 145 -4.71 -9.90 -2.99
CA ALA A 145 -4.19 -8.54 -2.88
C ALA A 145 -3.28 -8.42 -1.66
N GLU A 146 -2.03 -8.00 -1.87
CA GLU A 146 -1.07 -7.81 -0.79
C GLU A 146 -1.06 -6.36 -0.31
N ILE A 147 -1.21 -6.18 1.01
CA ILE A 147 -1.02 -4.91 1.68
C ILE A 147 0.47 -4.73 1.97
N THR A 148 1.06 -3.68 1.40
CA THR A 148 2.45 -3.27 1.63
C THR A 148 2.51 -1.80 2.05
N ARG A 149 3.69 -1.37 2.53
CA ARG A 149 3.94 0.02 2.95
C ARG A 149 2.87 0.63 3.85
N LEU A 150 2.33 -0.16 4.78
CA LEU A 150 1.47 0.40 5.81
C LEU A 150 2.36 1.17 6.80
N ALA A 151 2.25 2.49 6.79
CA ALA A 151 3.05 3.37 7.65
C ALA A 151 2.22 4.55 8.16
N ILE A 152 2.44 4.94 9.41
CA ILE A 152 1.85 6.12 10.04
C ILE A 152 3.00 6.91 10.68
N ALA A 153 3.01 8.22 10.46
CA ALA A 153 4.03 9.10 10.99
C ALA A 153 4.11 9.01 12.53
N PRO A 154 5.33 9.09 13.12
CA PRO A 154 5.58 8.95 14.56
C PRO A 154 4.57 9.65 15.47
N GLU A 155 4.33 10.91 15.18
CA GLU A 155 3.46 11.82 15.91
C GLU A 155 1.96 11.42 15.85
N TYR A 156 1.56 10.54 14.93
CA TYR A 156 0.19 10.04 14.77
C TYR A 156 0.06 8.53 15.02
N ARG A 157 1.10 7.83 15.50
CA ARG A 157 1.09 6.36 15.67
C ARG A 157 -0.01 5.84 16.59
N THR A 158 -0.48 6.65 17.54
CA THR A 158 -1.59 6.31 18.45
C THR A 158 -2.96 6.54 17.83
N SER A 159 -3.05 7.24 16.68
CA SER A 159 -4.31 7.50 15.98
C SER A 159 -4.81 6.22 15.31
N LYS A 160 -5.70 5.53 16.02
CA LYS A 160 -6.46 4.40 15.49
C LYS A 160 -7.36 4.82 14.33
N THR A 161 -7.77 6.08 14.29
CA THR A 161 -8.64 6.64 13.26
C THR A 161 -7.98 6.60 11.89
N ILE A 162 -6.75 7.10 11.75
CA ILE A 162 -6.01 7.06 10.47
C ILE A 162 -5.88 5.61 9.98
N LEU A 163 -5.42 4.72 10.85
CA LEU A 163 -5.24 3.31 10.52
C LEU A 163 -6.54 2.65 10.04
N LEU A 164 -7.62 2.78 10.83
CA LEU A 164 -8.90 2.15 10.53
C LEU A 164 -9.50 2.72 9.23
N ARG A 165 -9.43 4.04 9.02
CA ARG A 165 -9.91 4.68 7.80
C ARG A 165 -9.11 4.21 6.58
N MET A 166 -7.77 4.18 6.65
CA MET A 166 -6.94 3.61 5.57
C MET A 166 -7.35 2.16 5.26
N PHE A 167 -7.56 1.34 6.29
CA PHE A 167 -8.02 -0.04 6.11
C PHE A 167 -9.40 -0.13 5.45
N HIS A 168 -10.33 0.76 5.78
CA HIS A 168 -11.65 0.80 5.12
C HIS A 168 -11.53 1.18 3.64
N PHE A 169 -10.70 2.17 3.31
CA PHE A 169 -10.45 2.57 1.92
C PHE A 169 -9.91 1.39 1.09
N ILE A 170 -8.86 0.72 1.58
CA ILE A 170 -8.28 -0.42 0.86
C ILE A 170 -9.25 -1.60 0.79
N PHE A 171 -10.01 -1.89 1.87
CA PHE A 171 -11.03 -2.94 1.86
C PHE A 171 -12.09 -2.67 0.81
N ILE A 172 -12.63 -1.44 0.79
CA ILE A 172 -13.70 -1.04 -0.13
C ILE A 172 -13.22 -1.22 -1.56
N HIS A 173 -12.01 -0.74 -1.85
CA HIS A 173 -11.42 -0.84 -3.17
C HIS A 173 -11.18 -2.30 -3.59
N ALA A 174 -10.49 -3.08 -2.76
CA ALA A 174 -10.15 -4.46 -3.07
C ALA A 174 -11.39 -5.34 -3.23
N PHE A 175 -12.35 -5.25 -2.30
CA PHE A 175 -13.54 -6.10 -2.28
C PHE A 175 -14.59 -5.67 -3.31
N HIS A 176 -14.93 -4.38 -3.36
CA HIS A 176 -16.03 -3.91 -4.20
C HIS A 176 -15.61 -3.55 -5.62
N ASN A 177 -14.48 -2.86 -5.80
CA ASN A 177 -14.06 -2.42 -7.14
C ASN A 177 -13.26 -3.51 -7.84
N MET A 178 -12.27 -4.08 -7.15
CA MET A 178 -11.32 -5.03 -7.75
C MET A 178 -11.75 -6.49 -7.61
N LYS A 179 -12.80 -6.80 -6.82
CA LYS A 179 -13.36 -8.14 -6.63
C LYS A 179 -12.32 -9.17 -6.15
N GLN A 180 -11.39 -8.73 -5.32
CA GLN A 180 -10.42 -9.59 -4.66
C GLN A 180 -11.13 -10.45 -3.60
N THR A 181 -10.57 -11.62 -3.32
CA THR A 181 -11.15 -12.55 -2.32
C THR A 181 -10.43 -12.48 -0.99
N ASP A 182 -9.13 -12.22 -0.99
CA ASP A 182 -8.28 -12.32 0.18
C ASP A 182 -7.27 -11.18 0.22
N PHE A 183 -7.08 -10.62 1.43
CA PHE A 183 -5.91 -9.80 1.72
C PHE A 183 -4.76 -10.68 2.21
N LEU A 184 -3.56 -10.28 1.83
CA LEU A 184 -2.29 -10.81 2.33
C LEU A 184 -1.50 -9.68 2.99
N VAL A 185 -0.76 -10.02 4.04
CA VAL A 185 0.23 -9.12 4.63
C VAL A 185 1.40 -9.92 5.17
N GLU A 186 2.60 -9.50 4.83
CA GLU A 186 3.82 -9.95 5.47
C GLU A 186 4.15 -9.02 6.64
N VAL A 187 4.27 -9.57 7.85
CA VAL A 187 4.53 -8.77 9.06
C VAL A 187 5.59 -9.40 9.92
N HIS A 188 6.28 -8.57 10.71
CA HIS A 188 7.15 -9.07 11.76
C HIS A 188 6.32 -9.85 12.82
N PRO A 189 6.79 -11.01 13.36
CA PRO A 189 6.05 -11.84 14.32
C PRO A 189 5.44 -11.08 15.51
N ARG A 190 6.15 -10.06 16.02
CA ARG A 190 5.66 -9.16 17.08
C ARG A 190 4.30 -8.51 16.80
N HIS A 191 3.92 -8.35 15.53
CA HIS A 191 2.65 -7.73 15.11
C HIS A 191 1.52 -8.74 14.85
N LEU A 192 1.77 -10.06 14.98
CA LEU A 192 0.75 -11.10 14.75
C LEU A 192 -0.55 -10.83 15.52
N LYS A 193 -0.45 -10.62 16.84
CA LYS A 193 -1.61 -10.38 17.72
C LYS A 193 -2.40 -9.12 17.33
N PHE A 194 -1.73 -8.13 16.75
CA PHE A 194 -2.36 -6.89 16.33
C PHE A 194 -3.25 -7.13 15.10
N TYR A 195 -2.72 -7.75 14.06
CA TYR A 195 -3.45 -8.04 12.82
C TYR A 195 -4.58 -9.06 13.04
N THR A 196 -4.36 -10.09 13.86
CA THR A 196 -5.38 -11.10 14.16
C THR A 196 -6.56 -10.49 14.95
N LYS A 197 -6.28 -9.67 15.97
CA LYS A 197 -7.33 -9.07 16.83
C LYS A 197 -8.06 -7.91 16.15
N LEU A 198 -7.36 -7.07 15.39
CA LEU A 198 -7.95 -5.85 14.83
C LEU A 198 -8.67 -6.15 13.52
N PHE A 199 -8.07 -6.95 12.65
CA PHE A 199 -8.49 -7.13 11.26
C PHE A 199 -8.78 -8.60 10.87
N CYS A 200 -8.85 -9.50 11.84
CA CYS A 200 -9.20 -10.91 11.63
C CYS A 200 -8.30 -11.64 10.61
N PHE A 201 -7.02 -11.29 10.59
CA PHE A 201 -6.02 -12.05 9.86
C PHE A 201 -5.73 -13.38 10.57
N GLN A 202 -5.36 -14.37 9.77
CA GLN A 202 -4.92 -15.70 10.20
C GLN A 202 -3.52 -15.92 9.64
N GLN A 203 -2.64 -16.52 10.44
CA GLN A 203 -1.30 -16.88 9.96
C GLN A 203 -1.41 -18.08 9.02
N ILE A 204 -0.78 -17.97 7.85
CA ILE A 204 -0.74 -19.04 6.84
C ILE A 204 0.69 -19.42 6.45
N GLY A 205 1.69 -18.61 6.81
CA GLY A 205 3.11 -18.92 6.64
C GLY A 205 3.90 -18.73 7.93
N GLU A 206 4.89 -19.60 8.15
CA GLU A 206 5.79 -19.55 9.30
C GLU A 206 6.85 -18.45 9.16
N ALA A 207 7.59 -18.18 10.25
CA ALA A 207 8.59 -17.12 10.25
C ALA A 207 9.77 -17.47 9.32
N LYS A 208 10.03 -16.62 8.33
CA LYS A 208 11.14 -16.75 7.38
C LYS A 208 11.92 -15.42 7.30
N PRO A 209 13.25 -15.42 7.08
CA PRO A 209 14.00 -14.18 6.84
C PRO A 209 13.48 -13.43 5.61
N CYS A 210 13.38 -12.10 5.71
CA CYS A 210 12.98 -11.24 4.59
C CYS A 210 14.09 -10.23 4.25
N GLU A 211 14.72 -10.42 3.10
CA GLU A 211 15.82 -9.57 2.62
C GLU A 211 15.37 -8.12 2.39
N ARG A 212 14.11 -7.89 2.01
CA ARG A 212 13.55 -6.54 1.83
C ARG A 212 13.56 -5.70 3.11
N VAL A 213 13.68 -6.34 4.27
CA VAL A 213 13.74 -5.70 5.59
C VAL A 213 14.99 -6.11 6.38
N ASN A 214 16.14 -6.21 5.70
CA ASN A 214 17.46 -6.53 6.29
C ASN A 214 17.47 -7.88 7.02
N GLY A 215 16.83 -8.90 6.45
CA GLY A 215 16.78 -10.25 7.02
C GLY A 215 15.90 -10.40 8.26
N SER A 216 15.15 -9.35 8.65
CA SER A 216 14.17 -9.48 9.74
C SER A 216 13.15 -10.58 9.46
N PRO A 217 12.69 -11.32 10.49
CA PRO A 217 11.71 -12.38 10.28
C PRO A 217 10.37 -11.80 9.85
N GLY A 218 9.82 -12.33 8.75
CA GLY A 218 8.46 -12.09 8.28
C GLY A 218 7.60 -13.34 8.45
N ILE A 219 6.33 -13.17 8.82
CA ILE A 219 5.30 -14.20 8.75
C ILE A 219 4.21 -13.75 7.78
N LEU A 220 3.63 -14.69 7.03
CA LEU A 220 2.52 -14.40 6.12
C LEU A 220 1.18 -14.58 6.82
N LEU A 221 0.35 -13.55 6.74
CA LEU A 221 -1.03 -13.59 7.20
C LEU A 221 -2.00 -13.39 6.04
N SER A 222 -3.19 -13.99 6.14
CA SER A 222 -4.28 -13.81 5.21
C SER A 222 -5.62 -13.53 5.90
N THR A 223 -6.52 -12.82 5.24
CA THR A 223 -7.93 -12.72 5.67
C THR A 223 -8.88 -12.67 4.47
N SER A 224 -10.01 -13.36 4.60
CA SER A 224 -11.04 -13.34 3.56
C SER A 224 -11.83 -12.04 3.59
N LEU A 225 -11.86 -11.34 2.46
CA LEU A 225 -12.63 -10.10 2.29
C LEU A 225 -14.14 -10.34 2.42
N LYS A 226 -14.64 -11.51 1.99
CA LYS A 226 -16.04 -11.91 2.20
C LYS A 226 -16.35 -12.07 3.68
N TYR A 227 -15.45 -12.67 4.45
CA TYR A 227 -15.61 -12.78 5.90
C TYR A 227 -15.65 -11.39 6.55
N LEU A 228 -14.72 -10.50 6.20
CA LEU A 228 -14.73 -9.12 6.71
C LEU A 228 -16.03 -8.38 6.37
N SER A 229 -16.52 -8.52 5.13
CA SER A 229 -17.81 -7.95 4.69
C SER A 229 -18.97 -8.45 5.56
N ASN A 230 -19.03 -9.75 5.83
CA ASN A 230 -20.05 -10.34 6.70
C ASN A 230 -19.97 -9.80 8.13
N GLN A 231 -18.76 -9.59 8.67
CA GLN A 231 -18.58 -9.02 10.01
C GLN A 231 -19.05 -7.56 10.09
N VAL A 232 -18.83 -6.77 9.03
CA VAL A 232 -19.37 -5.40 8.92
C VAL A 232 -20.89 -5.42 8.84
N LYS A 233 -21.48 -6.32 8.04
CA LYS A 233 -22.93 -6.47 7.93
C LYS A 233 -23.56 -6.84 9.29
N LYS A 234 -23.04 -7.88 9.95
CA LYS A 234 -23.50 -8.29 11.29
C LYS A 234 -23.45 -7.14 12.31
N PHE A 235 -22.40 -6.31 12.27
CA PHE A 235 -22.32 -5.15 13.16
C PHE A 235 -23.42 -4.12 12.91
N ARG A 236 -23.74 -3.86 11.63
CA ARG A 236 -24.82 -2.94 11.27
C ARG A 236 -26.18 -3.47 11.71
N ASP A 237 -26.43 -4.76 11.48
CA ASP A 237 -27.70 -5.40 11.80
C ASP A 237 -27.92 -5.50 13.33
N ASN A 238 -26.84 -5.73 14.10
CA ASN A 238 -26.89 -5.89 15.56
C ASN A 238 -26.62 -4.61 16.36
N LYS A 239 -26.68 -3.42 15.75
CA LYS A 239 -26.36 -2.15 16.44
C LYS A 239 -27.19 -1.88 17.72
N ASN A 240 -28.27 -2.64 17.93
CA ASN A 240 -29.18 -2.56 19.07
C ASN A 240 -28.99 -3.63 20.16
N ASN A 241 -28.17 -4.67 19.94
CA ASN A 241 -27.89 -5.71 20.92
C ASN A 241 -26.39 -5.70 21.22
N GLY A 242 -25.98 -5.30 22.44
CA GLY A 242 -24.60 -5.07 22.86
C GLY A 242 -23.66 -6.29 22.85
N ASP A 243 -23.58 -6.99 21.72
CA ASP A 243 -22.87 -8.25 21.56
C ASP A 243 -21.36 -8.00 21.49
N SER A 244 -20.65 -8.58 22.45
CA SER A 244 -19.24 -8.33 22.73
C SER A 244 -18.28 -8.96 21.70
N LYS A 245 -18.78 -9.81 20.79
CA LYS A 245 -17.97 -10.61 19.85
C LYS A 245 -17.66 -9.96 18.51
N ILE A 246 -18.00 -8.69 18.30
CA ILE A 246 -17.78 -8.01 17.01
C ILE A 246 -16.35 -7.45 16.90
N PRO A 247 -15.60 -7.79 15.83
CA PRO A 247 -14.26 -7.26 15.59
C PRO A 247 -14.20 -5.73 15.59
N ARG A 248 -13.11 -5.17 16.12
CA ARG A 248 -12.96 -3.71 16.28
C ARG A 248 -12.99 -2.96 14.94
N PHE A 249 -12.49 -3.55 13.85
CA PHE A 249 -12.53 -2.88 12.54
C PHE A 249 -13.96 -2.63 12.04
N ALA A 250 -14.90 -3.54 12.35
CA ALA A 250 -16.29 -3.44 11.90
C ALA A 250 -17.05 -2.31 12.60
N ARG A 251 -16.67 -1.98 13.85
CA ARG A 251 -17.35 -0.96 14.66
C ARG A 251 -17.22 0.46 14.11
N ASN A 252 -16.08 0.73 13.46
CA ASN A 252 -15.75 2.05 12.94
C ASN A 252 -15.98 2.15 11.42
N PHE A 253 -16.55 1.11 10.81
CA PHE A 253 -16.70 1.03 9.36
C PHE A 253 -17.71 2.07 8.86
N TYR A 254 -17.40 2.71 7.74
CA TYR A 254 -18.30 3.67 7.08
C TYR A 254 -19.71 3.11 6.91
N GLY A 255 -20.70 3.97 7.11
CA GLY A 255 -22.09 3.70 6.73
C GLY A 255 -22.23 3.50 5.21
N GLU A 256 -23.33 2.91 4.78
CA GLU A 256 -23.53 2.50 3.37
C GLU A 256 -23.40 3.65 2.38
N ALA A 257 -24.02 4.80 2.67
CA ALA A 257 -23.90 5.99 1.83
C ALA A 257 -22.45 6.49 1.69
N ALA A 258 -21.66 6.47 2.79
CA ALA A 258 -20.25 6.84 2.77
C ALA A 258 -19.41 5.81 2.02
N GLN A 259 -19.69 4.51 2.17
CA GLN A 259 -19.04 3.47 1.37
C GLN A 259 -19.28 3.67 -0.12
N ASN A 260 -20.52 3.99 -0.53
CA ASN A 260 -20.84 4.24 -1.94
C ASN A 260 -20.04 5.41 -2.52
N LYS A 261 -19.87 6.50 -1.75
CA LYS A 261 -19.02 7.64 -2.12
C LYS A 261 -17.55 7.22 -2.27
N VAL A 262 -17.02 6.44 -1.32
CA VAL A 262 -15.64 5.93 -1.38
C VAL A 262 -15.45 4.98 -2.57
N MET A 263 -16.38 4.06 -2.81
CA MET A 263 -16.36 3.15 -3.96
C MET A 263 -16.28 3.91 -5.28
N ALA A 264 -17.14 4.93 -5.45
CA ALA A 264 -17.17 5.75 -6.65
C ALA A 264 -15.87 6.55 -6.82
N PHE A 265 -15.35 7.14 -5.74
CA PHE A 265 -14.08 7.88 -5.75
C PHE A 265 -12.89 7.03 -6.18
N LEU A 266 -12.82 5.78 -5.72
CA LEU A 266 -11.70 4.88 -5.97
C LEU A 266 -11.76 4.17 -7.33
N LYS A 267 -12.90 4.25 -8.04
CA LYS A 267 -13.09 3.53 -9.29
C LYS A 267 -12.18 4.09 -10.40
N GLY A 268 -11.36 3.22 -11.00
CA GLY A 268 -10.48 3.57 -12.11
C GLY A 268 -9.30 4.48 -11.74
N LYS A 269 -8.88 4.47 -10.47
CA LYS A 269 -7.75 5.27 -9.97
C LYS A 269 -6.43 4.50 -9.89
N ASP A 270 -6.45 3.21 -10.17
CA ASP A 270 -5.24 2.41 -10.33
C ASP A 270 -4.40 2.96 -11.49
N SER A 271 -3.12 3.18 -11.25
CA SER A 271 -2.23 3.81 -12.22
C SER A 271 -0.82 3.28 -12.07
N SER A 272 -0.17 3.03 -13.21
CA SER A 272 1.26 2.71 -13.25
C SER A 272 2.11 3.94 -13.02
N TRP A 273 3.39 3.71 -12.76
CA TRP A 273 4.41 4.76 -12.89
C TRP A 273 4.45 5.30 -14.32
N THR A 274 4.74 6.58 -14.42
CA THR A 274 5.16 7.25 -15.65
C THR A 274 6.62 6.88 -15.96
N GLU A 275 7.08 7.13 -17.19
CA GLU A 275 8.48 6.92 -17.56
C GLU A 275 9.45 7.69 -16.64
N GLU A 276 9.10 8.92 -16.26
CA GLU A 276 9.87 9.73 -15.32
C GLU A 276 9.98 9.07 -13.94
N GLU A 277 8.89 8.49 -13.44
CA GLU A 277 8.91 7.76 -12.16
C GLU A 277 9.72 6.47 -12.24
N PHE A 278 9.66 5.73 -13.36
CA PHE A 278 10.53 4.57 -13.57
C PHE A 278 12.00 4.98 -13.56
N GLU A 279 12.38 6.08 -14.22
CA GLU A 279 13.75 6.60 -14.17
C GLU A 279 14.17 7.06 -12.77
N MET A 280 13.25 7.69 -12.04
CA MET A 280 13.49 8.22 -10.69
C MET A 280 13.69 7.11 -9.67
N TYR A 281 12.85 6.09 -9.66
CA TYR A 281 12.84 5.05 -8.63
C TYR A 281 13.68 3.81 -8.97
N ARG A 282 14.15 3.67 -10.22
CA ARG A 282 15.01 2.54 -10.63
C ARG A 282 16.20 2.28 -9.69
N PRO A 283 16.97 3.28 -9.24
CA PRO A 283 18.12 3.04 -8.36
C PRO A 283 17.67 2.40 -7.03
N ALA A 284 16.65 2.96 -6.38
CA ALA A 284 16.11 2.45 -5.13
C ALA A 284 15.54 1.02 -5.26
N VAL A 285 14.85 0.70 -6.36
CA VAL A 285 14.34 -0.66 -6.62
C VAL A 285 15.50 -1.67 -6.76
N SER A 286 16.60 -1.27 -7.41
CA SER A 286 17.76 -2.14 -7.63
C SER A 286 18.59 -2.41 -6.37
N CYS A 287 18.41 -1.64 -5.30
CA CYS A 287 19.12 -1.83 -4.02
C CYS A 287 18.41 -2.82 -3.07
N VAL A 288 17.20 -3.27 -3.40
CA VAL A 288 16.35 -4.13 -2.55
C VAL A 288 16.35 -5.61 -3.05
N LEU A 289 17.04 -5.89 -4.16
CA LEU A 289 17.23 -7.22 -4.76
C LEU A 289 18.71 -7.62 -4.70
#